data_AF-A0A9N8DU61-F1
#
_entry.id   AF-A0A9N8DU61-F1
#
_cell.length_a   1.000
_cell.length_b   1.000
_cell.length_c   1.000
_cell.angle_alpha   90.00
_cell.angle_beta   90.00
_cell.angle_gamma   90.00
#
_symmetry.space_group_name_H-M   'P 1'
#
loop_
_entity.id
_entity.type
_entity.pdbx_description
1 polymer ?
#
loop_
_entity_poly.entity_id
_entity_poly.type
_entity_poly.pdbx_seq_one_letter_code
_entity_poly.pdbx_strand_id
1 'polypeptide(L)'
;MSENKDNGNEKKKAKIKVDWKYHPARTLIRDRFENGQIPLSYSIASGFGPRDVYDSLIALGDPAMTGVEYDEEFTRHLRDIRLQIAECSDRARDDEDAYKNFRTNHPTPEVDGRGRPRWQGSEAEVLLKQDMDDGIHKQFDKPSSFYESRPEYQKFELEVFRGHIDQEKRLRNYYNYLEKEEAEEKEKLEKARKKVTGGK
;
A
#
# COMPACT_ATOMS: atom_id res chain seq x y z
N MET A 1 61.84 34.34 0.80
CA MET A 1 60.83 33.94 1.79
C MET A 1 59.57 33.62 1.02
N SER A 2 59.30 32.33 0.85
CA SER A 2 58.05 31.83 0.27
C SER A 2 56.99 31.86 1.36
N GLU A 3 55.83 32.44 1.09
CA GLU A 3 54.61 32.14 1.84
C GLU A 3 53.45 31.96 0.86
N ASN A 4 53.14 30.69 0.60
CA ASN A 4 51.87 30.21 0.09
C ASN A 4 50.78 30.46 1.15
N LYS A 5 49.60 30.95 0.74
CA LYS A 5 48.34 30.66 1.46
C LYS A 5 47.22 30.36 0.46
N ASP A 6 47.25 29.08 0.12
CA ASP A 6 46.17 28.09 -0.01
C ASP A 6 44.71 28.54 -0.20
N ASN A 7 44.08 27.87 -1.17
CA ASN A 7 42.73 28.03 -1.69
C ASN A 7 41.70 27.29 -0.81
N GLY A 8 40.80 28.01 -0.14
CA GLY A 8 39.60 27.44 0.47
C GLY A 8 38.45 27.28 -0.54
N ASN A 9 38.56 26.34 -1.47
CA ASN A 9 37.45 25.98 -2.37
C ASN A 9 36.62 24.85 -1.74
N GLU A 10 35.70 25.21 -0.83
CA GLU A 10 34.71 24.27 -0.30
C GLU A 10 33.76 23.85 -1.42
N LYS A 11 33.99 22.67 -1.98
CA LYS A 11 33.12 22.00 -2.93
C LYS A 11 31.75 21.78 -2.29
N LYS A 12 30.76 22.61 -2.64
CA LYS A 12 29.34 22.34 -2.39
C LYS A 12 29.00 20.96 -2.97
N LYS A 13 28.77 19.97 -2.09
CA LYS A 13 28.32 18.64 -2.51
C LYS A 13 27.00 18.81 -3.29
N ALA A 14 26.97 18.33 -4.53
CA ALA A 14 25.80 18.42 -5.38
C ALA A 14 24.61 17.70 -4.70
N LYS A 15 23.52 18.42 -4.43
CA LYS A 15 22.28 17.84 -3.90
C LYS A 15 21.82 16.71 -4.84
N ILE A 16 21.67 15.50 -4.32
CA ILE A 16 21.12 14.37 -5.06
C ILE A 16 19.66 14.73 -5.39
N LYS A 17 19.37 15.03 -6.65
CA LYS A 17 18.04 15.46 -7.10
C LYS A 17 17.13 14.22 -7.26
N VAL A 18 16.61 13.72 -6.15
CA VAL A 18 15.53 12.71 -6.11
C VAL A 18 14.24 13.43 -5.75
N ASP A 19 13.16 13.15 -6.49
CA ASP A 19 11.82 13.66 -6.17
C ASP A 19 11.39 13.17 -4.78
N TRP A 20 10.91 14.09 -3.93
CA TRP A 20 10.44 13.80 -2.56
C TRP A 20 9.44 12.63 -2.52
N LYS A 21 8.59 12.50 -3.55
CA LYS A 21 7.62 11.41 -3.66
C LYS A 21 8.27 10.03 -3.52
N TYR A 22 9.48 9.87 -4.07
CA TYR A 22 10.26 8.62 -4.06
C TYR A 22 11.49 8.69 -3.14
N HIS A 23 11.62 9.76 -2.36
CA HIS A 23 12.75 9.93 -1.47
C HIS A 23 12.65 8.95 -0.29
N PRO A 24 13.71 8.20 0.05
CA PRO A 24 13.66 7.18 1.10
C PRO A 24 13.31 7.77 2.48
N ALA A 25 13.71 9.02 2.77
CA ALA A 25 13.29 9.71 3.99
C ALA A 25 11.77 9.87 4.11
N ARG A 26 11.05 10.06 3.00
CA ARG A 26 9.58 10.18 3.03
C ARG A 26 8.95 8.90 3.55
N THR A 27 9.37 7.75 3.03
CA THR A 27 8.89 6.42 3.48
C THR A 27 9.24 6.19 4.94
N LEU A 28 10.49 6.45 5.33
CA LEU A 28 10.92 6.33 6.73
C LEU A 28 10.03 7.16 7.66
N ILE A 29 9.85 8.45 7.38
CA ILE A 29 9.02 9.34 8.21
C ILE A 29 7.58 8.82 8.31
N ARG A 30 7.01 8.35 7.20
CA ARG A 30 5.67 7.79 7.16
C ARG A 30 5.54 6.55 8.04
N ASP A 31 6.45 5.59 7.90
CA ASP A 31 6.47 4.36 8.71
C ASP A 31 6.59 4.70 10.20
N ARG A 32 7.37 5.73 10.57
CA ARG A 32 7.52 6.15 11.97
C ARG A 32 6.24 6.77 12.54
N PHE A 33 5.45 7.49 11.74
CA PHE A 33 4.12 7.95 12.16
C PHE A 33 3.14 6.78 12.32
N GLU A 34 3.10 5.88 11.35
CA GLU A 34 2.18 4.72 11.36
C GLU A 34 2.48 3.77 12.53
N ASN A 35 3.75 3.60 12.89
CA ASN A 35 4.17 2.80 14.05
C ASN A 35 4.12 3.57 15.38
N GLY A 36 3.62 4.82 15.40
CA GLY A 36 3.48 5.62 16.62
C GLY A 36 4.78 6.10 17.27
N GLN A 37 5.90 6.02 16.55
CA GLN A 37 7.21 6.48 17.03
C GLN A 37 7.36 8.01 16.92
N ILE A 38 6.62 8.62 15.98
CA ILE A 38 6.41 10.06 15.94
C ILE A 38 4.92 10.31 16.25
N PRO A 39 4.59 11.08 17.31
CA PRO A 39 3.20 11.37 17.62
C PRO A 39 2.58 12.29 16.56
N LEU A 40 1.33 12.03 16.15
CA LEU A 40 0.59 12.95 15.27
C LEU A 40 0.36 14.32 15.95
N SER A 41 0.35 14.37 17.28
CA SER A 41 0.25 15.62 18.05
C SER A 41 1.57 16.40 18.17
N TYR A 42 2.65 15.97 17.50
CA TYR A 42 3.94 16.68 17.58
C TYR A 42 3.75 18.16 17.23
N SER A 43 4.27 19.02 18.09
CA SER A 43 4.21 20.46 17.96
C SER A 43 5.22 21.10 18.92
N ILE A 44 5.60 22.34 18.61
CA ILE A 44 6.41 23.14 19.55
C ILE A 44 5.66 23.28 20.90
N ALA A 45 4.33 23.39 20.86
CA ALA A 45 3.49 23.51 22.06
C ALA A 45 3.46 22.23 22.92
N SER A 46 3.65 21.06 22.32
CA SER A 46 3.74 19.78 23.05
C SER A 46 5.14 19.48 23.58
N GLY A 47 6.09 20.41 23.44
CA GLY A 47 7.50 20.21 23.83
C GLY A 47 8.26 19.21 22.96
N PHE A 48 7.67 18.77 21.85
CA PHE A 48 8.26 17.84 20.88
C PHE A 48 7.92 18.32 19.47
N GLY A 49 8.76 19.22 18.95
CA GLY A 49 8.55 19.94 17.71
C GLY A 49 9.18 19.27 16.48
N PRO A 50 9.07 19.90 15.30
CA PRO A 50 9.65 19.41 14.06
C PRO A 50 11.17 19.16 14.16
N ARG A 51 11.87 19.96 14.98
CA ARG A 51 13.30 19.83 15.19
C ARG A 51 13.65 18.57 15.97
N ASP A 52 12.91 18.26 17.04
CA ASP A 52 13.12 17.06 17.84
C ASP A 52 12.88 15.79 17.01
N VAL A 53 11.87 15.84 16.12
CA VAL A 53 11.64 14.77 15.13
C VAL A 53 12.85 14.60 14.22
N TYR A 54 13.36 15.69 13.63
CA TYR A 54 14.55 15.63 12.78
C TYR A 54 15.76 15.06 13.53
N ASP A 55 16.05 15.57 14.72
CA ASP A 55 17.20 15.13 15.51
C ASP A 55 17.06 13.65 15.91
N SER A 56 15.84 13.17 16.21
CA SER A 56 15.59 11.74 16.46
C SER A 56 15.85 10.86 15.23
N LEU A 57 15.48 11.32 14.03
CA LEU A 57 15.69 10.60 12.77
C LEU A 57 17.17 10.52 12.40
N ILE A 58 17.94 11.60 12.66
CA ILE A 58 19.38 11.63 12.44
C ILE A 58 20.12 10.80 13.49
N ALA A 59 19.71 10.83 14.76
CA ALA A 59 20.33 10.06 15.83
C ALA A 59 20.23 8.54 15.61
N LEU A 60 19.18 8.08 14.92
CA LEU A 60 19.03 6.69 14.50
C LEU A 60 20.05 6.26 13.41
N GLY A 61 20.71 7.22 12.76
CA GLY A 61 21.72 6.96 11.75
C GLY A 61 21.19 6.25 10.50
N ASP A 62 19.89 6.37 10.20
CA ASP A 62 19.30 5.70 9.04
C ASP A 62 19.85 6.31 7.74
N PRO A 63 20.47 5.50 6.85
CA PRO A 63 20.97 5.98 5.57
C PRO A 63 19.90 6.68 4.70
N ALA A 64 18.61 6.43 4.93
CA ALA A 64 17.51 7.11 4.25
C ALA A 64 17.47 8.63 4.49
N MET A 65 18.07 9.12 5.59
CA MET A 65 18.18 10.55 5.92
C MET A 65 19.45 11.20 5.34
N THR A 66 20.28 10.47 4.59
CA THR A 66 21.52 11.01 4.00
C THR A 66 21.21 12.18 3.07
N GLY A 67 21.79 13.35 3.35
CA GLY A 67 21.63 14.54 2.54
C GLY A 67 20.31 15.30 2.76
N VAL A 68 19.48 14.88 3.73
CA VAL A 68 18.34 15.66 4.20
C VAL A 68 18.86 16.66 5.22
N GLU A 69 18.56 17.94 5.02
CA GLU A 69 18.89 19.02 5.95
C GLU A 69 17.64 19.45 6.72
N TYR A 70 17.82 20.02 7.90
CA TYR A 70 16.71 20.66 8.63
C TYR A 70 16.45 22.04 8.04
N ASP A 71 15.47 22.12 7.12
CA ASP A 71 15.05 23.35 6.46
C ASP A 71 13.52 23.50 6.40
N GLU A 72 13.06 24.59 5.79
CA GLU A 72 11.63 24.86 5.58
C GLU A 72 10.97 23.78 4.71
N GLU A 73 11.71 23.16 3.80
CA GLU A 73 11.20 22.10 2.93
C GLU A 73 10.94 20.81 3.72
N PHE A 74 11.87 20.41 4.60
CA PHE A 74 11.70 19.29 5.52
C PHE A 74 10.50 19.49 6.45
N THR A 75 10.38 20.68 7.06
CA THR A 75 9.27 20.95 7.99
C THR A 75 7.91 20.95 7.29
N ARG A 76 7.84 21.47 6.05
CA ARG A 76 6.65 21.36 5.20
C ARG A 76 6.31 19.90 4.89
N HIS A 77 7.28 19.11 4.43
CA HIS A 77 7.07 17.70 4.12
C HIS A 77 6.62 16.88 5.33
N LEU A 78 7.20 17.12 6.50
CA LEU A 78 6.81 16.48 7.74
C LEU A 78 5.35 16.80 8.10
N ARG A 79 4.95 18.07 7.96
CA ARG A 79 3.57 18.51 8.17
C ARG A 79 2.62 17.85 7.19
N ASP A 80 2.98 17.79 5.90
CA ASP A 80 2.15 17.22 4.85
C ASP A 80 1.90 15.72 5.10
N ILE A 81 2.94 14.96 5.44
CA ILE A 81 2.81 13.54 5.77
C ILE A 81 1.89 13.35 6.97
N ARG A 82 2.07 14.15 8.03
CA ARG A 82 1.17 14.11 9.19
C ARG A 82 -0.28 14.35 8.81
N LEU A 83 -0.55 15.42 8.06
CA LEU A 83 -1.91 15.78 7.65
C LEU A 83 -2.56 14.67 6.83
N GLN A 84 -1.81 14.08 5.89
CA GLN A 84 -2.28 12.95 5.09
C GLN A 84 -2.65 11.76 5.97
N ILE A 85 -1.83 11.41 6.95
CA ILE A 85 -2.10 10.27 7.85
C ILE A 85 -3.33 10.55 8.73
N ALA A 86 -3.40 11.74 9.34
CA ALA A 86 -4.54 12.11 10.18
C ALA A 86 -5.86 12.09 9.40
N GLU A 87 -5.87 12.70 8.21
CA GLU A 87 -7.05 12.73 7.35
C GLU A 87 -7.45 11.33 6.86
N CYS A 88 -6.48 10.48 6.49
CA CYS A 88 -6.76 9.09 6.15
C CYS A 88 -7.35 8.32 7.34
N SER A 89 -6.87 8.55 8.56
CA SER A 89 -7.36 7.86 9.76
C SER A 89 -8.79 8.26 10.11
N ASP A 90 -9.12 9.55 10.06
CA ASP A 90 -10.47 10.04 10.36
C ASP A 90 -11.47 9.52 9.31
N ARG A 91 -11.13 9.63 8.02
CA ARG A 91 -11.98 9.09 6.94
C ARG A 91 -12.16 7.58 7.05
N ALA A 92 -11.11 6.83 7.38
CA ALA A 92 -11.21 5.38 7.54
C ALA A 92 -12.17 4.99 8.67
N ARG A 93 -12.16 5.73 9.79
CA ARG A 93 -13.11 5.53 10.88
C ARG A 93 -14.54 5.83 10.45
N ASP A 94 -14.75 6.99 9.84
CA ASP A 94 -16.08 7.44 9.43
C ASP A 94 -16.66 6.49 8.35
N ASP A 95 -15.84 6.01 7.42
CA ASP A 95 -16.21 5.02 6.41
C ASP A 95 -16.54 3.66 7.05
N GLU A 96 -15.80 3.24 8.08
CA GLU A 96 -16.09 1.99 8.80
C GLU A 96 -17.43 2.07 9.54
N ASP A 97 -17.70 3.17 10.24
CA ASP A 97 -18.97 3.40 10.94
C ASP A 97 -20.15 3.47 9.95
N ALA A 98 -19.98 4.16 8.83
CA ALA A 98 -20.97 4.20 7.76
C ALA A 98 -21.22 2.80 7.16
N TYR A 99 -20.17 2.02 6.92
CA TYR A 99 -20.28 0.65 6.41
C TYR A 99 -21.00 -0.28 7.38
N LYS A 100 -20.66 -0.23 8.67
CA LYS A 100 -21.33 -1.03 9.72
C LYS A 100 -22.82 -0.69 9.82
N ASN A 101 -23.14 0.60 9.82
CA ASN A 101 -24.53 1.06 9.84
C ASN A 101 -25.29 0.58 8.59
N PHE A 102 -24.69 0.71 7.40
CA PHE A 102 -25.28 0.22 6.15
C PHE A 102 -25.54 -1.29 6.19
N ARG A 103 -24.55 -2.09 6.63
CA ARG A 103 -24.68 -3.55 6.72
C ARG A 103 -25.76 -3.98 7.72
N THR A 104 -25.95 -3.22 8.79
CA THR A 104 -26.97 -3.48 9.81
C THR A 104 -28.38 -3.23 9.25
N ASN A 105 -28.56 -2.16 8.48
CA ASN A 105 -29.86 -1.79 7.91
C ASN A 105 -30.18 -2.54 6.60
N HIS A 106 -29.17 -3.07 5.92
CA HIS A 106 -29.31 -3.76 4.64
C HIS A 106 -28.70 -5.17 4.70
N PRO A 107 -29.37 -6.12 5.37
CA PRO A 107 -28.93 -7.51 5.37
C PRO A 107 -28.87 -8.05 3.94
N THR A 108 -27.89 -8.89 3.65
CA THR A 108 -27.68 -9.43 2.31
C THR A 108 -28.83 -10.39 1.95
N PRO A 109 -29.61 -10.11 0.89
CA PRO A 109 -30.68 -11.02 0.47
C PRO A 109 -30.12 -12.35 -0.01
N GLU A 110 -30.75 -13.46 0.35
CA GLU A 110 -30.34 -14.81 -0.10
C GLU A 110 -30.56 -15.03 -1.60
N VAL A 111 -31.54 -14.32 -2.17
CA VAL A 111 -31.88 -14.36 -3.59
C VAL A 111 -31.50 -13.04 -4.28
N ASP A 112 -31.18 -13.14 -5.57
CA ASP A 112 -31.01 -11.96 -6.42
C ASP A 112 -32.37 -11.35 -6.82
N GLY A 113 -32.33 -10.19 -7.48
CA GLY A 113 -33.55 -9.53 -7.98
C GLY A 113 -34.31 -10.31 -9.06
N ARG A 114 -33.79 -11.47 -9.50
CA ARG A 114 -34.41 -12.38 -10.46
C ARG A 114 -34.87 -13.69 -9.80
N GLY A 115 -34.81 -13.80 -8.47
CA GLY A 115 -35.21 -14.98 -7.71
C GLY A 115 -34.20 -16.14 -7.75
N ARG A 116 -32.99 -15.93 -8.28
CA ARG A 116 -31.93 -16.93 -8.28
C ARG A 116 -31.13 -16.90 -6.98
N PRO A 117 -30.51 -18.02 -6.57
CA PRO A 117 -29.58 -18.04 -5.46
C PRO A 117 -28.46 -17.02 -5.68
N ARG A 118 -28.13 -16.26 -4.64
CA ARG A 118 -27.01 -15.33 -4.70
C ARG A 118 -25.68 -16.10 -4.75
N TRP A 119 -24.83 -15.74 -5.71
CA TRP A 119 -23.48 -16.30 -5.79
C TRP A 119 -22.56 -15.73 -4.70
N GLN A 120 -22.58 -14.41 -4.50
CA GLN A 120 -21.69 -13.74 -3.55
C GLN A 120 -21.97 -14.17 -2.11
N GLY A 121 -20.93 -14.68 -1.43
CA GLY A 121 -21.02 -15.21 -0.07
C GLY A 121 -21.59 -16.63 0.00
N SER A 122 -21.84 -17.28 -1.13
CA SER A 122 -22.28 -18.67 -1.17
C SER A 122 -21.11 -19.64 -0.94
N GLU A 123 -21.44 -20.85 -0.50
CA GLU A 123 -20.48 -21.94 -0.38
C GLU A 123 -19.83 -22.30 -1.73
N ALA A 124 -20.59 -22.20 -2.83
CA ALA A 124 -20.08 -22.43 -4.18
C ALA A 124 -18.98 -21.44 -4.58
N GLU A 125 -19.08 -20.17 -4.17
CA GLU A 125 -18.03 -19.18 -4.42
C GLU A 125 -16.73 -19.56 -3.69
N VAL A 126 -16.83 -19.91 -2.41
CA VAL A 126 -15.67 -20.28 -1.58
C VAL A 126 -14.98 -21.50 -2.17
N LEU A 127 -15.76 -22.54 -2.51
CA LEU A 127 -15.24 -23.76 -3.11
C LEU A 127 -14.65 -23.52 -4.50
N LEU A 128 -15.26 -22.66 -5.32
CA LEU A 128 -14.69 -22.33 -6.64
C LEU A 128 -13.32 -21.67 -6.50
N LYS A 129 -13.16 -20.72 -5.58
CA LYS A 129 -11.87 -20.07 -5.34
C LYS A 129 -10.82 -21.08 -4.92
N GLN A 130 -11.16 -21.96 -3.98
CA GLN A 130 -10.26 -23.00 -3.50
C GLN A 130 -9.89 -24.00 -4.61
N ASP A 131 -10.86 -24.49 -5.39
CA ASP A 131 -10.59 -25.39 -6.51
C ASP A 131 -9.78 -24.72 -7.63
N MET A 132 -9.87 -23.39 -7.74
CA MET A 132 -9.01 -22.64 -8.63
C MET A 132 -7.59 -22.48 -8.13
N ASP A 133 -7.40 -22.29 -6.82
CA ASP A 133 -6.09 -22.27 -6.14
C ASP A 133 -5.39 -23.64 -6.24
N ASP A 134 -6.13 -24.72 -5.98
CA ASP A 134 -5.65 -26.10 -6.06
C ASP A 134 -5.47 -26.58 -7.52
N GLY A 135 -5.87 -25.76 -8.50
CA GLY A 135 -5.76 -26.08 -9.92
C GLY A 135 -6.69 -27.20 -10.39
N ILE A 136 -7.67 -27.59 -9.59
CA ILE A 136 -8.66 -28.65 -9.88
C ILE A 136 -9.44 -28.32 -11.15
N HIS A 137 -9.82 -27.05 -11.34
CA HIS A 137 -10.50 -26.59 -12.56
C HIS A 137 -9.74 -26.87 -13.87
N LYS A 138 -8.42 -27.11 -13.83
CA LYS A 138 -7.59 -27.45 -14.99
C LYS A 138 -7.56 -28.95 -15.30
N GLN A 139 -7.99 -29.78 -14.35
CA GLN A 139 -8.05 -31.24 -14.51
C GLN A 139 -9.26 -31.68 -15.34
N PHE A 140 -10.25 -30.80 -15.54
CA PHE A 140 -11.43 -31.06 -16.33
C PHE A 140 -11.31 -30.41 -17.71
N ASP A 141 -11.54 -31.19 -18.77
CA ASP A 141 -11.54 -30.67 -20.14
C ASP A 141 -12.71 -29.70 -20.41
N LYS A 142 -13.80 -29.83 -19.64
CA LYS A 142 -15.04 -29.09 -19.84
C LYS A 142 -15.53 -28.47 -18.53
N PRO A 143 -15.98 -27.20 -18.55
CA PRO A 143 -16.61 -26.56 -17.39
C PRO A 143 -17.86 -27.30 -16.87
N SER A 144 -18.57 -28.05 -17.74
CA SER A 144 -19.72 -28.87 -17.30
C SER A 144 -19.30 -29.99 -16.36
N SER A 145 -18.21 -30.69 -16.68
CA SER A 145 -17.71 -31.78 -15.85
C SER A 145 -17.17 -31.26 -14.52
N PHE A 146 -16.56 -30.07 -14.52
CA PHE A 146 -16.16 -29.40 -13.30
C PHE A 146 -17.36 -28.95 -12.46
N TYR A 147 -18.42 -28.41 -13.08
CA TYR A 147 -19.68 -28.08 -12.40
C TYR A 147 -20.34 -29.31 -11.77
N GLU A 148 -20.32 -30.45 -12.46
CA GLU A 148 -20.88 -31.71 -11.97
C GLU A 148 -20.07 -32.32 -10.81
N SER A 149 -18.83 -31.88 -10.59
CA SER A 149 -17.94 -32.43 -9.57
C SER A 149 -18.39 -32.16 -8.13
N ARG A 150 -19.20 -31.12 -7.90
CA ARG A 150 -19.65 -30.70 -6.57
C ARG A 150 -21.14 -30.36 -6.56
N PRO A 151 -21.92 -30.86 -5.58
CA PRO A 151 -23.34 -30.55 -5.47
C PRO A 151 -23.60 -29.07 -5.16
N GLU A 152 -22.66 -28.36 -4.54
CA GLU A 152 -22.79 -26.94 -4.21
C GLU A 152 -22.84 -26.07 -5.47
N TYR A 153 -22.09 -26.44 -6.51
CA TYR A 153 -22.12 -25.76 -7.81
C TYR A 153 -23.46 -25.93 -8.48
N GLN A 154 -24.07 -27.11 -8.32
CA GLN A 154 -25.34 -27.46 -8.96
C GLN A 154 -26.55 -26.66 -8.44
N LYS A 155 -26.39 -25.92 -7.34
CA LYS A 155 -27.39 -24.95 -6.85
C LYS A 155 -27.56 -23.76 -7.81
N PHE A 156 -26.60 -23.55 -8.71
CA PHE A 156 -26.58 -22.44 -9.65
C PHE A 156 -26.78 -22.95 -11.08
N GLU A 157 -27.35 -22.12 -11.96
CA GLU A 157 -27.43 -22.46 -13.38
C GLU A 157 -26.01 -22.64 -13.96
N LEU A 158 -25.82 -23.68 -14.79
CA LEU A 158 -24.52 -23.98 -15.40
C LEU A 158 -23.92 -22.78 -16.17
N GLU A 159 -24.76 -21.97 -16.83
CA GLU A 159 -24.32 -20.76 -17.52
C GLU A 159 -23.79 -19.69 -16.55
N VAL A 160 -24.46 -19.52 -15.41
CA VAL A 160 -24.04 -18.59 -14.35
C VAL A 160 -22.71 -19.06 -13.74
N PHE A 161 -22.58 -20.35 -13.44
CA PHE A 161 -21.35 -20.94 -12.91
C PHE A 161 -20.16 -20.75 -13.86
N ARG A 162 -20.36 -21.00 -15.16
CA ARG A 162 -19.34 -20.74 -16.20
C ARG A 162 -18.90 -19.28 -16.20
N GLY A 163 -19.86 -18.36 -16.11
CA GLY A 163 -19.59 -16.94 -15.98
C GLY A 163 -18.70 -16.61 -14.78
N HIS A 164 -18.92 -17.26 -13.64
CA HIS A 164 -18.10 -17.06 -12.43
C HIS A 164 -16.69 -17.62 -12.55
N ILE A 165 -16.49 -18.75 -13.25
CA ILE A 165 -15.13 -19.24 -13.58
C ILE A 165 -14.35 -18.17 -14.36
N ASP A 166 -14.98 -17.57 -15.38
CA ASP A 166 -14.31 -16.57 -16.21
C ASP A 166 -14.12 -15.22 -15.49
N GLN A 167 -15.01 -14.86 -14.56
CA GLN A 167 -14.81 -13.73 -13.65
C GLN A 167 -13.59 -13.97 -12.75
N GLU A 168 -13.50 -15.14 -12.13
CA GLU A 168 -12.40 -15.50 -11.23
C GLU A 168 -11.05 -15.53 -11.96
N LYS A 169 -11.00 -16.09 -13.18
CA LYS A 169 -9.80 -16.01 -14.03
C LYS A 169 -9.37 -14.58 -14.31
N ARG A 170 -10.32 -13.70 -14.65
CA ARG A 170 -10.02 -12.28 -14.91
C ARG A 170 -9.52 -11.58 -13.65
N LEU A 171 -10.12 -11.87 -12.50
CA LEU A 171 -9.72 -11.32 -11.23
C LEU A 171 -8.28 -11.72 -10.87
N ARG A 172 -7.94 -13.00 -11.03
CA ARG A 172 -6.57 -13.50 -10.82
C ARG A 172 -5.55 -12.85 -11.76
N ASN A 173 -5.89 -12.71 -13.04
CA ASN A 173 -5.03 -12.01 -13.99
C ASN A 173 -4.81 -10.54 -13.59
N TYR A 174 -5.86 -9.88 -13.09
CA TYR A 174 -5.76 -8.51 -12.59
C TYR A 174 -4.88 -8.41 -11.34
N TYR A 175 -5.00 -9.35 -10.39
CA TYR A 175 -4.11 -9.39 -9.23
C TYR A 175 -2.65 -9.64 -9.63
N ASN A 176 -2.37 -10.54 -10.56
CA ASN A 176 -1.02 -10.73 -11.09
C ASN A 176 -0.45 -9.45 -11.72
N TYR A 177 -1.29 -8.65 -12.40
CA TYR A 177 -0.90 -7.35 -12.92
C TYR A 177 -0.59 -6.35 -11.79
N LEU A 178 -1.43 -6.28 -10.76
CA LEU A 178 -1.20 -5.40 -9.60
C LEU A 178 0.08 -5.77 -8.84
N GLU A 179 0.33 -7.06 -8.62
CA GLU A 179 1.58 -7.54 -8.00
C GLU A 179 2.80 -7.13 -8.80
N LYS A 180 2.72 -7.19 -10.14
CA LYS A 180 3.78 -6.72 -11.03
C LYS A 180 4.00 -5.22 -10.90
N GLU A 181 2.94 -4.41 -10.93
CA GLU A 181 3.04 -2.95 -10.75
C GLU A 181 3.64 -2.60 -9.38
N GLU A 182 3.22 -3.29 -8.31
CA GLU A 182 3.76 -3.08 -6.96
C GLU A 182 5.26 -3.43 -6.90
N ALA A 183 5.67 -4.52 -7.56
CA ALA A 183 7.08 -4.90 -7.65
C ALA A 183 7.91 -3.84 -8.39
N GLU A 184 7.40 -3.27 -9.48
CA GLU A 184 8.06 -2.19 -10.22
C GLU A 184 8.17 -0.89 -9.38
N GLU A 185 7.15 -0.55 -8.59
CA GLU A 185 7.22 0.58 -7.65
C GLU A 185 8.25 0.35 -6.54
N LYS A 186 8.28 -0.86 -5.95
CA LYS A 186 9.29 -1.25 -4.95
C LYS A 186 10.71 -1.17 -5.53
N GLU A 187 10.89 -1.59 -6.78
CA GLU A 187 12.19 -1.49 -7.47
C GLU A 187 12.61 -0.02 -7.67
N LYS A 188 11.68 0.87 -8.04
CA LYS A 188 11.95 2.32 -8.15
C LYS A 188 12.37 2.91 -6.80
N LEU A 189 11.68 2.54 -5.72
CA LEU A 189 12.02 2.96 -4.36
C LEU A 189 13.39 2.43 -3.92
N GLU A 190 13.70 1.17 -4.22
CA GLU A 190 15.01 0.57 -3.90
C GLU A 190 16.14 1.24 -4.69
N LYS A 191 15.93 1.50 -5.98
CA LYS A 191 16.86 2.29 -6.82
C LYS A 191 17.08 3.69 -6.26
N ALA A 192 16.02 4.37 -5.80
CA ALA A 192 16.14 5.68 -5.17
C ALA A 192 16.94 5.60 -3.86
N ARG A 193 16.68 4.59 -3.02
CA ARG A 193 17.44 4.32 -1.80
C ARG A 193 18.91 4.09 -2.10
N LYS A 194 19.25 3.23 -3.07
CA LYS A 194 20.64 2.97 -3.50
C LYS A 194 21.34 4.22 -4.02
N LYS A 195 20.65 5.12 -4.73
CA LYS A 195 21.23 6.40 -5.18
C LYS A 195 21.58 7.31 -4.01
N VAL A 196 20.73 7.37 -2.99
CA VAL A 196 20.95 8.18 -1.78
C VAL A 196 22.04 7.59 -0.89
N THR A 197 22.11 6.26 -0.76
CA THR A 197 23.06 5.58 0.14
C THR A 197 24.41 5.23 -0.52
N GLY A 198 24.46 5.08 -1.84
CA GLY A 198 25.63 4.64 -2.60
C GLY A 198 26.53 5.76 -3.15
N GLY A 199 26.23 7.02 -2.87
CA GLY A 199 27.08 8.16 -3.23
C GLY A 199 28.31 8.28 -2.31
N LYS A 200 29.34 7.46 -2.54
CA LYS A 200 30.71 7.71 -2.09
C LYS A 200 31.61 7.97 -3.29
#